data_AF-A0A1S1NK91-F1
#
_entry.id   AF-A0A1S1NK91-F1
#
_cell.length_a   1.000
_cell.length_b   1.000
_cell.length_c   1.000
_cell.angle_alpha   90.00
_cell.angle_beta   90.00
_cell.angle_gamma   90.00
#
_symmetry.space_group_name_H-M   'P 1'
#
loop_
_entity.id
_entity.type
_entity.pdbx_description
1 polymer ?
#
loop_
_entity_poly.entity_id
_entity_poly.type
_entity_poly.pdbx_seq_one_letter_code
_entity_poly.pdbx_strand_id
1 'polypeptide(L)'
;MSDQPPPEPGEFRAKPGSARRSPQEKKRLSYDRDCRNCYGENDKSSRKAIRFHKRRVNKTNRHHDRQALQRSTGPRQPDTEDLTEQRLHARKRKKWQKGADAPLGGYVNVKLRRRRGESRYDDSTWNQRVWEYRS
;
A
#
# COMPACT_ATOMS: atom_id res chain seq x y z
N MET A 1 0.20 46.88 44.60
CA MET A 1 -0.41 45.54 44.85
C MET A 1 -1.65 45.49 43.98
N SER A 2 -1.54 44.86 42.81
CA SER A 2 -2.66 44.77 41.85
C SER A 2 -3.31 43.42 42.02
N ASP A 3 -4.45 43.40 42.70
CA ASP A 3 -5.30 42.22 42.84
C ASP A 3 -5.84 41.83 41.47
N GLN A 4 -5.34 40.71 40.93
CA GLN A 4 -6.01 40.02 39.83
C GLN A 4 -7.23 39.31 40.40
N PRO A 5 -8.44 39.53 39.85
CA PRO A 5 -9.62 38.80 40.27
C PRO A 5 -9.44 37.30 39.99
N PRO A 6 -9.93 36.42 40.88
CA PRO A 6 -9.84 34.98 40.67
C PRO A 6 -10.57 34.58 39.38
N PRO A 7 -10.04 33.59 38.63
CA PRO A 7 -10.68 33.16 37.39
C PRO A 7 -12.09 32.63 37.65
N GLU A 8 -13.02 33.05 36.81
CA GLU A 8 -14.44 32.64 36.84
C GLU A 8 -14.57 31.10 36.87
N PRO A 9 -15.42 30.54 37.74
CA PRO A 9 -15.60 29.09 37.87
C PRO A 9 -16.38 28.54 36.67
N GLY A 10 -15.68 28.30 35.56
CA GLY A 10 -16.26 27.76 34.33
C GLY A 10 -15.30 27.61 33.15
N GLU A 11 -14.13 28.25 33.18
CA GLU A 11 -13.15 28.15 32.09
C GLU A 11 -12.30 26.88 32.19
N PHE A 12 -12.91 25.73 31.87
CA PHE A 12 -12.14 24.57 31.43
C PHE A 12 -11.50 24.88 30.08
N ARG A 13 -10.33 25.53 30.09
CA ARG A 13 -9.51 25.73 28.88
C ARG A 13 -9.12 24.36 28.33
N ALA A 14 -9.88 23.87 27.34
CA ALA A 14 -9.59 22.61 26.66
C ALA A 14 -8.15 22.66 26.09
N LYS A 15 -7.37 21.59 26.33
CA LYS A 15 -6.01 21.48 25.79
C LYS A 15 -6.03 21.69 24.27
N PRO A 16 -5.17 22.55 23.70
CA PRO A 16 -5.04 22.69 22.26
C PRO A 16 -4.42 21.39 21.72
N GLY A 17 -5.26 20.49 21.21
CA GLY A 17 -4.87 19.15 20.78
C GLY A 17 -6.00 18.11 20.77
N SER A 18 -7.10 18.36 21.49
CA SER A 18 -8.29 17.51 21.41
C SER A 18 -9.57 18.35 21.31
N ALA A 19 -9.74 19.03 20.17
CA ALA A 19 -11.09 19.41 19.76
C ALA A 19 -11.94 18.13 19.78
N ARG A 20 -12.99 18.10 20.61
CA ARG A 20 -13.89 16.94 20.71
C ARG A 20 -14.60 16.81 19.37
N ARG A 21 -14.05 15.96 18.50
CA ARG A 21 -14.62 15.70 17.17
C ARG A 21 -16.07 15.27 17.32
N SER A 22 -16.94 15.84 16.49
CA SER A 22 -18.34 15.42 16.45
C SER A 22 -18.43 13.94 16.03
N PRO A 23 -19.50 13.24 16.40
CA PRO A 23 -19.74 11.89 15.90
C PRO A 23 -19.67 11.79 14.36
N GLN A 24 -20.13 12.83 13.65
CA GLN A 24 -20.11 12.92 12.19
C GLN A 24 -18.66 13.02 11.67
N GLU A 25 -17.83 13.84 12.30
CA GLU A 25 -16.40 13.96 11.96
C GLU A 25 -15.64 12.66 12.22
N LYS A 26 -15.92 11.99 13.36
CA LYS A 26 -15.34 10.68 13.66
C LYS A 26 -15.71 9.65 12.58
N LYS A 27 -16.98 9.66 12.15
CA LYS A 27 -17.46 8.75 11.10
C LYS A 27 -16.81 9.05 9.74
N ARG A 28 -16.68 10.32 9.36
CA ARG A 28 -15.97 10.73 8.13
C ARG A 28 -14.52 10.24 8.15
N LEU A 29 -13.80 10.53 9.23
CA LEU A 29 -12.41 10.09 9.38
C LEU A 29 -12.28 8.57 9.39
N SER A 30 -13.25 7.84 9.94
CA SER A 30 -13.27 6.39 9.86
C SER A 30 -13.41 5.90 8.42
N TYR A 31 -14.26 6.52 7.60
CA TYR A 31 -14.41 6.13 6.19
C TYR A 31 -13.14 6.38 5.37
N ASP A 32 -12.39 7.44 5.71
CA ASP A 32 -11.17 7.81 5.01
C ASP A 32 -9.95 6.99 5.46
N ARG A 33 -9.85 6.67 6.76
CA ARG A 33 -8.64 6.10 7.37
C ARG A 33 -8.73 4.61 7.69
N ASP A 34 -9.92 4.05 7.91
CA ASP A 34 -10.06 2.60 8.09
C ASP A 34 -9.90 1.92 6.73
N CYS A 35 -8.93 1.02 6.59
CA CYS A 35 -8.62 0.35 5.34
C CYS A 35 -9.05 -1.12 5.39
N ARG A 36 -9.59 -1.62 4.27
CA ARG A 36 -10.07 -3.00 4.13
C ARG A 36 -9.36 -3.72 3.00
N ASN A 37 -9.05 -4.99 3.23
CA ASN A 37 -8.60 -5.88 2.17
C ASN A 37 -9.76 -6.15 1.20
N CYS A 38 -9.54 -5.75 -0.04
CA CYS A 38 -10.51 -5.73 -1.12
C CYS A 38 -10.15 -6.69 -2.26
N TYR A 39 -9.06 -7.44 -2.13
CA TYR A 39 -8.53 -8.33 -3.16
C TYR A 39 -9.25 -9.69 -3.26
N GLY A 40 -10.37 -9.88 -2.56
CA GLY A 40 -11.15 -11.12 -2.58
C GLY A 40 -10.44 -12.32 -1.96
N GLU A 41 -9.27 -12.11 -1.36
CA GLU A 41 -8.51 -13.13 -0.65
C GLU A 41 -9.19 -13.49 0.67
N ASN A 42 -9.14 -14.76 1.04
CA ASN A 42 -9.52 -15.16 2.39
C ASN A 42 -8.45 -14.72 3.42
N ASP A 43 -8.84 -14.64 4.69
CA ASP A 43 -7.97 -14.22 5.79
C ASP A 43 -6.67 -15.04 5.90
N LYS A 44 -6.71 -16.33 5.54
CA LYS A 44 -5.51 -17.19 5.59
C LYS A 44 -4.55 -16.92 4.43
N SER A 45 -5.07 -16.63 3.25
CA SER A 45 -4.29 -16.29 2.06
C SER A 45 -3.62 -14.93 2.20
N SER A 46 -4.33 -13.91 2.72
CA SER A 46 -3.79 -12.55 2.87
C SER A 46 -2.57 -12.50 3.79
N ARG A 47 -2.61 -13.25 4.90
CA ARG A 47 -1.51 -13.39 5.85
C ARG A 47 -0.25 -13.98 5.21
N LYS A 48 -0.39 -14.84 4.20
CA LYS A 48 0.74 -15.54 3.55
C LYS A 48 1.18 -14.87 2.24
N ALA A 49 0.31 -14.09 1.61
CA ALA A 49 0.51 -13.51 0.29
C ALA A 49 1.79 -12.66 0.22
N ILE A 50 2.03 -11.79 1.20
CA ILE A 50 3.22 -10.91 1.22
C ILE A 50 4.51 -11.73 1.17
N ARG A 51 4.65 -12.72 2.06
CA ARG A 51 5.83 -13.60 2.12
C ARG A 51 6.00 -14.38 0.83
N PHE A 52 4.90 -14.90 0.29
CA PHE A 52 4.90 -15.69 -0.94
C PHE A 52 5.36 -14.84 -2.15
N HIS A 53 4.78 -13.67 -2.35
CA HIS A 53 5.12 -12.80 -3.47
C HIS A 53 6.56 -12.28 -3.40
N LYS A 54 7.04 -11.86 -2.22
CA LYS A 54 8.46 -11.49 -2.01
C LYS A 54 9.39 -12.64 -2.36
N ARG A 55 9.09 -13.85 -1.88
CA ARG A 55 9.88 -15.06 -2.19
C ARG A 55 9.89 -15.35 -3.68
N ARG A 56 8.74 -15.29 -4.35
CA ARG A 56 8.59 -15.55 -5.78
C ARG A 56 9.46 -14.61 -6.61
N VAL A 57 9.36 -13.30 -6.39
CA VAL A 57 10.15 -12.30 -7.12
C VAL A 57 11.65 -12.50 -6.90
N ASN A 58 12.08 -12.74 -5.67
CA ASN A 58 13.49 -12.99 -5.37
C ASN A 58 14.01 -14.29 -5.99
N LYS A 59 13.20 -15.36 -5.99
CA LYS A 59 13.55 -16.63 -6.65
C LYS A 59 13.73 -16.45 -8.15
N THR A 60 12.83 -15.71 -8.80
CA THR A 60 12.94 -15.42 -10.24
C THR A 60 14.17 -14.59 -10.57
N ASN A 61 14.48 -13.54 -9.78
CA ASN A 61 15.69 -12.75 -9.98
C ASN A 61 16.95 -13.61 -9.86
N ARG A 62 17.09 -14.40 -8.77
CA ARG A 62 18.24 -15.29 -8.58
C ARG A 62 18.36 -16.36 -9.65
N HIS A 63 17.24 -16.93 -10.11
CA HIS A 63 17.27 -17.93 -11.17
C HIS A 63 17.85 -17.34 -12.46
N HIS A 64 17.43 -16.13 -12.83
CA HIS A 64 17.97 -15.47 -14.00
C HIS A 64 19.43 -15.07 -13.83
N ASP A 65 19.83 -14.54 -12.65
CA ASP A 65 21.23 -14.20 -12.37
C ASP A 65 22.11 -15.46 -12.53
N ARG A 66 21.66 -16.60 -12.01
CA ARG A 66 22.34 -17.90 -12.19
C ARG A 66 22.44 -18.31 -13.65
N GLN A 67 21.36 -18.18 -14.43
CA GLN A 67 21.37 -18.54 -15.85
C GLN A 67 22.33 -17.66 -16.66
N ALA A 68 22.44 -16.37 -16.32
CA ALA A 68 23.40 -15.47 -16.95
C ALA A 68 24.85 -15.88 -16.63
N LEU A 69 25.14 -16.19 -15.36
CA LEU A 69 26.47 -16.64 -14.91
C LEU A 69 26.85 -18.05 -15.41
N GLN A 70 25.88 -18.95 -15.55
CA GLN A 70 26.14 -20.29 -16.09
C GLN A 70 26.61 -20.24 -17.55
N ARG A 71 26.15 -19.26 -18.33
CA ARG A 71 26.60 -19.08 -19.72
C ARG A 71 28.06 -18.62 -19.82
N SER A 72 28.63 -18.08 -18.74
CA SER A 72 30.03 -17.67 -18.66
C SER A 72 30.89 -18.65 -17.87
N THR A 73 30.35 -19.82 -17.49
CA THR A 73 31.11 -20.86 -16.79
C THR A 73 31.90 -21.68 -17.83
N GLY A 74 33.09 -21.20 -18.18
CA GLY A 74 34.01 -21.81 -19.15
C GLY A 74 35.44 -21.29 -18.95
N PRO A 75 36.39 -21.58 -19.87
CA PRO A 75 37.73 -21.02 -19.82
C PRO A 75 37.69 -19.50 -19.71
N ARG A 76 38.59 -18.94 -18.89
CA ARG A 76 38.63 -17.51 -18.60
C ARG A 76 38.89 -16.71 -19.88
N GLN A 77 37.88 -16.01 -20.38
CA GLN A 77 37.96 -15.16 -21.56
C GLN A 77 37.48 -13.75 -21.17
N PRO A 78 38.36 -12.73 -21.15
CA PRO A 78 38.03 -11.41 -20.62
C PRO A 78 36.79 -10.80 -21.28
N ASP A 79 36.65 -10.92 -22.59
CA ASP A 79 35.49 -10.41 -23.34
C ASP A 79 34.16 -11.05 -22.88
N THR A 80 34.18 -12.30 -22.42
CA THR A 80 32.97 -13.01 -21.96
C THR A 80 32.55 -12.63 -20.54
N GLU A 81 33.50 -12.24 -19.70
CA GLU A 81 33.26 -11.74 -18.34
C GLU A 81 32.58 -10.38 -18.40
N ASP A 82 33.15 -9.44 -19.16
CA ASP A 82 32.63 -8.08 -19.32
C ASP A 82 31.21 -8.07 -19.91
N LEU A 83 30.97 -8.88 -20.95
CA LEU A 83 29.63 -9.02 -21.55
C LEU A 83 28.61 -9.59 -20.56
N THR A 84 29.03 -10.46 -19.64
CA THR A 84 28.14 -11.07 -18.65
C THR A 84 27.81 -10.08 -17.53
N GLU A 85 28.82 -9.33 -17.06
CA GLU A 85 28.63 -8.25 -16.09
C GLU A 85 27.69 -7.16 -16.67
N GLN A 86 27.94 -6.70 -17.89
CA GLN A 86 27.07 -5.74 -18.58
C GLN A 86 25.63 -6.23 -18.67
N ARG A 87 25.39 -7.50 -19.01
CA ARG A 87 24.04 -8.09 -19.07
C ARG A 87 23.34 -8.14 -17.71
N LEU A 88 24.08 -8.42 -16.64
CA LEU A 88 23.53 -8.44 -15.28
C LEU A 88 23.13 -7.03 -14.83
N HIS A 89 23.96 -6.03 -15.10
CA HIS A 89 23.72 -4.63 -14.70
C HIS A 89 22.71 -3.89 -15.58
N ALA A 90 22.68 -4.19 -16.89
CA ALA A 90 21.71 -3.60 -17.82
C ALA A 90 20.26 -3.98 -17.49
N ARG A 91 20.06 -5.10 -16.79
CA ARG A 91 18.72 -5.59 -16.48
C ARG A 91 18.14 -4.95 -15.22
N LYS A 92 16.96 -4.33 -15.36
CA LYS A 92 16.12 -3.93 -14.22
C LYS A 92 15.59 -5.15 -13.46
N ARG A 93 15.99 -5.31 -12.20
CA ARG A 93 15.49 -6.38 -11.30
C ARG A 93 13.99 -6.19 -11.04
N LYS A 94 13.23 -7.30 -11.03
CA LYS A 94 11.83 -7.26 -10.62
C LYS A 94 11.77 -6.89 -9.13
N LYS A 95 10.94 -5.91 -8.77
CA LYS A 95 10.69 -5.49 -7.39
C LYS A 95 9.23 -5.76 -7.05
N TRP A 96 8.99 -6.43 -5.92
CA TRP A 96 7.65 -6.56 -5.38
C TRP A 96 7.36 -5.36 -4.49
N GLN A 97 6.14 -4.81 -4.62
CA GLN A 97 5.61 -3.77 -3.76
C GLN A 97 4.23 -4.20 -3.30
N LYS A 98 3.91 -3.99 -2.02
CA LYS A 98 2.56 -4.25 -1.52
C LYS A 98 1.62 -3.18 -2.13
N GLY A 99 0.46 -3.60 -2.62
CA GLY A 99 -0.63 -2.68 -2.93
C GLY A 99 -1.20 -2.07 -1.64
N ALA A 100 -1.68 -0.82 -1.72
CA ALA A 100 -2.43 -0.22 -0.63
C ALA A 100 -3.79 -0.91 -0.46
N ASP A 101 -4.24 -1.05 0.78
CA ASP A 101 -5.60 -1.51 1.08
C ASP A 101 -6.61 -0.37 0.78
N ALA A 102 -7.85 -0.68 0.43
CA ALA A 102 -8.84 0.33 0.04
C ALA A 102 -9.48 1.00 1.26
N PRO A 103 -9.79 2.30 1.22
CA PRO A 103 -10.49 2.98 2.30
C PRO A 103 -11.92 2.43 2.47
N LEU A 104 -12.40 2.40 3.70
CA LEU A 104 -13.70 1.84 4.08
C LEU A 104 -14.84 2.52 3.32
N GLY A 105 -14.76 3.84 3.10
CA GLY A 105 -15.77 4.58 2.32
C GLY A 105 -15.91 4.05 0.90
N GLY A 106 -14.78 3.85 0.21
CA GLY A 106 -14.75 3.25 -1.13
C GLY A 106 -15.30 1.82 -1.14
N TYR A 107 -14.91 1.00 -0.14
CA TYR A 107 -15.41 -0.37 -0.01
C TYR A 107 -16.93 -0.44 0.21
N VAL A 108 -17.46 0.40 1.10
CA VAL A 108 -18.91 0.44 1.39
C VAL A 108 -19.71 0.89 0.17
N ASN A 109 -19.23 1.90 -0.56
CA ASN A 109 -19.88 2.36 -1.78
C ASN A 109 -20.00 1.22 -2.81
N VAL A 110 -18.92 0.48 -3.07
CA VAL A 110 -18.96 -0.69 -3.97
C VAL A 110 -19.98 -1.73 -3.52
N LYS A 111 -20.07 -2.00 -2.21
CA LYS A 111 -21.05 -2.97 -1.68
C LYS A 111 -22.49 -2.48 -1.86
N LEU A 112 -22.76 -1.19 -1.70
CA LEU A 112 -24.09 -0.61 -1.92
C LEU A 112 -24.49 -0.64 -3.40
N ARG A 113 -23.58 -0.28 -4.31
CA ARG A 113 -23.80 -0.35 -5.77
C ARG A 113 -24.20 -1.77 -6.21
N ARG A 114 -23.45 -2.77 -5.74
CA ARG A 114 -23.74 -4.19 -6.01
C ARG A 114 -25.10 -4.63 -5.47
N ARG A 115 -25.51 -4.15 -4.30
CA ARG A 115 -26.85 -4.44 -3.74
C ARG A 115 -27.97 -3.82 -4.55
N ARG A 116 -27.74 -2.64 -5.14
CA ARG A 116 -28.67 -1.95 -6.03
C ARG A 116 -28.74 -2.55 -7.44
N GLY A 117 -27.93 -3.57 -7.74
CA GLY A 117 -27.89 -4.20 -9.06
C GLY A 117 -27.18 -3.36 -10.13
N GLU A 118 -26.42 -2.34 -9.74
CA GLU A 118 -25.62 -1.54 -10.67
C GLU A 118 -24.54 -2.42 -11.35
N SER A 119 -24.35 -2.24 -12.66
CA SER A 119 -23.47 -3.09 -13.48
C SER A 119 -22.03 -3.09 -12.98
N ARG A 120 -21.43 -4.29 -12.94
CA ARG A 120 -20.05 -4.54 -12.49
C ARG A 120 -18.99 -3.87 -13.40
N TYR A 121 -19.37 -3.43 -14.60
CA TYR A 121 -18.48 -2.79 -15.58
C TYR A 121 -18.19 -1.31 -15.29
N ASP A 122 -19.00 -0.65 -14.46
CA ASP A 122 -18.84 0.77 -14.09
C ASP A 122 -18.06 0.95 -12.75
N ASP A 123 -17.26 -0.05 -12.37
CA ASP A 123 -16.36 -0.04 -11.20
C ASP A 123 -14.89 0.27 -11.60
N SER A 124 -14.64 0.68 -12.86
CA SER A 124 -13.30 0.99 -13.40
C SER A 124 -12.60 2.16 -12.71
N THR A 125 -13.36 3.03 -12.04
CA THR A 125 -12.86 4.15 -11.21
C THR A 125 -12.20 3.69 -9.91
N TRP A 126 -12.39 2.43 -9.51
CA TRP A 126 -11.91 1.91 -8.23
C TRP A 126 -10.40 1.66 -8.19
N ASN A 127 -9.79 1.26 -9.32
CA ASN A 127 -8.34 1.14 -9.41
C ASN A 127 -7.66 2.50 -9.66
N GLN A 128 -8.28 3.43 -10.40
CA GLN A 128 -7.66 4.73 -10.70
C GLN A 128 -7.41 5.59 -9.44
N ARG A 129 -8.38 5.69 -8.51
CA ARG A 129 -8.20 6.46 -7.26
C ARG A 129 -7.16 5.86 -6.29
N VAL A 130 -6.96 4.55 -6.32
CA VAL A 130 -5.91 3.88 -5.50
C VAL A 130 -4.51 4.19 -6.05
N TRP A 131 -4.39 4.46 -7.36
CA TRP A 131 -3.13 4.88 -8.00
C TRP A 131 -2.88 6.40 -7.92
N GLU A 132 -3.94 7.22 -7.91
CA GLU A 132 -3.86 8.68 -7.85
C GLU A 132 -3.38 9.22 -6.49
N TYR A 133 -3.60 8.48 -5.40
CA TYR A 133 -3.08 8.80 -4.05
C TYR A 133 -1.57 8.57 -3.87
N ARG A 134 -0.83 8.35 -4.97
CA ARG A 134 0.59 7.97 -5.00
C ARG A 134 1.44 8.85 -5.93
N SER A 135 0.90 9.98 -6.42
CA SER A 135 1.66 11.05 -7.10
C SER A 135 1.84 12.25 -6.18
#